data_AF-A0A1S6IY22-F1
#
_entry.id   AF-A0A1S6IY22-F1
#
_cell.length_a   1.000
_cell.length_b   1.000
_cell.length_c   1.000
_cell.angle_alpha   90.00
_cell.angle_beta   90.00
_cell.angle_gamma   90.00
#
_symmetry.space_group_name_H-M   'P 1'
#
loop_
_entity.id
_entity.type
_entity.pdbx_description
1 polymer ?
#
loop_
_entity_poly.entity_id
_entity_poly.type
_entity_poly.pdbx_seq_one_letter_code
_entity_poly.pdbx_strand_id
1 'polypeptide(L)' 'MSFTQAEFKWKDTLARVRGIEKMLRGKEIVKEFDEDLFTLLVERIRVKSLVEVVFVLKAGVEVREILG' A
#
# COMPACT_ATOMS: atom_id res chain seq x y z
N MET A 1 -26.85 -14.45 7.99
CA MET A 1 -25.80 -13.71 8.73
C MET A 1 -25.50 -12.45 7.94
N SER A 2 -25.96 -11.29 8.40
CA SER A 2 -25.58 -10.01 7.78
C SER A 2 -24.23 -9.60 8.36
N PHE A 3 -23.15 -9.80 7.60
CA PHE A 3 -21.87 -9.20 7.95
C PHE A 3 -22.07 -7.68 7.97
N THR A 4 -21.69 -7.05 9.06
CA THR A 4 -21.73 -5.59 9.18
C THR A 4 -20.70 -5.00 8.21
N GLN A 5 -20.95 -3.80 7.69
CA GLN A 5 -20.04 -3.12 6.76
C GLN A 5 -18.61 -2.99 7.33
N ALA A 6 -18.48 -2.92 8.65
CA ALA A 6 -17.21 -2.89 9.37
C ALA A 6 -16.43 -4.21 9.24
N GLU A 7 -17.09 -5.36 9.34
CA GLU A 7 -16.44 -6.67 9.21
C GLU A 7 -15.90 -6.92 7.79
N PHE A 8 -16.61 -6.43 6.77
CA PHE A 8 -16.13 -6.51 5.38
C PHE A 8 -14.89 -5.65 5.16
N LYS A 9 -14.92 -4.38 5.62
CA LYS A 9 -13.76 -3.49 5.56
C LYS A 9 -12.54 -4.05 6.30
N TRP A 10 -12.76 -4.66 7.47
CA TRP A 10 -11.69 -5.31 8.23
C TRP A 10 -11.06 -6.47 7.46
N LYS A 11 -11.88 -7.38 6.90
CA LYS A 11 -11.38 -8.52 6.10
C LYS A 11 -10.63 -8.06 4.85
N ASP A 12 -11.11 -7.04 4.16
CA ASP A 12 -10.45 -6.45 2.99
C ASP A 12 -9.10 -5.83 3.37
N THR A 13 -9.06 -5.05 4.46
CA THR A 13 -7.82 -4.46 5.00
C THR A 13 -6.82 -5.55 5.37
N LEU A 14 -7.27 -6.61 6.04
CA LEU A 14 -6.42 -7.73 6.44
C LEU A 14 -5.84 -8.47 5.22
N ALA A 15 -6.62 -8.66 4.15
CA ALA A 15 -6.15 -9.28 2.92
C ALA A 15 -5.05 -8.44 2.25
N ARG A 16 -5.21 -7.11 2.22
CA ARG A 16 -4.21 -6.17 1.68
C ARG A 16 -2.91 -6.18 2.48
N VAL A 17 -3.00 -6.15 3.82
CA VAL A 17 -1.83 -6.24 4.71
C VAL A 17 -1.07 -7.54 4.50
N ARG A 18 -1.76 -8.68 4.35
CA ARG A 18 -1.12 -9.96 4.03
C ARG A 18 -0.44 -9.97 2.66
N GLY A 19 -1.01 -9.26 1.68
CA GLY A 19 -0.38 -9.05 0.38
C GLY A 19 0.95 -8.32 0.51
N ILE A 20 0.97 -7.24 1.29
CA ILE A 20 2.20 -6.48 1.60
C ILE A 20 3.20 -7.39 2.33
N GLU A 21 2.80 -8.09 3.39
CA GLU A 21 3.68 -9.03 4.12
C GLU A 21 4.30 -10.08 3.19
N LYS A 22 3.53 -10.63 2.25
CA LYS A 22 4.03 -11.59 1.26
C LYS A 22 5.06 -10.97 0.31
N MET A 23 4.88 -9.71 -0.10
CA MET A 23 5.85 -8.99 -0.94
C MET A 23 7.15 -8.67 -0.19
N LEU A 24 7.07 -8.51 1.14
CA LEU A 24 8.22 -8.25 1.99
C LEU A 24 8.94 -9.54 2.44
N ARG A 25 8.26 -10.69 2.47
CA ARG A 25 8.86 -11.99 2.80
C ARG A 25 9.99 -12.32 1.83
N GLY A 26 11.20 -12.47 2.38
CA GLY A 26 12.43 -12.77 1.62
C GLY A 26 13.39 -11.59 1.52
N LYS A 27 12.97 -10.38 1.87
CA LYS A 27 13.89 -9.27 2.16
C LYS A 27 14.29 -9.35 3.64
N GLU A 28 15.46 -9.95 3.93
CA GLU A 28 15.90 -10.33 5.28
C GLU A 28 15.79 -9.20 6.31
N ILE A 29 16.00 -7.94 5.91
CA ILE A 29 15.67 -6.76 6.69
C ILE A 29 15.34 -5.64 5.72
N VAL A 30 14.06 -5.22 5.65
CA VAL A 30 13.71 -3.93 5.04
C VAL A 30 14.15 -2.85 6.02
N LYS A 31 15.42 -2.44 5.93
CA LYS A 31 16.01 -1.41 6.81
C LYS A 31 15.48 -0.02 6.49
N GLU A 32 15.17 0.21 5.23
CA GLU A 32 14.65 1.46 4.71
C GLU A 32 13.72 1.22 3.54
N PHE A 33 12.88 2.21 3.26
CA PHE A 33 12.06 2.22 2.07
C PHE A 33 12.90 2.79 0.92
N ASP A 34 13.53 1.91 0.15
CA ASP A 34 14.44 2.23 -0.95
C ASP A 34 13.75 2.20 -2.33
N GLU A 35 14.50 2.57 -3.38
CA GLU A 35 14.02 2.58 -4.77
C GLU A 35 13.56 1.18 -5.25
N ASP A 36 14.25 0.12 -4.83
CA ASP A 36 13.89 -1.25 -5.19
C ASP A 36 12.53 -1.64 -4.60
N LEU A 37 12.32 -1.32 -3.33
CA LEU A 37 11.08 -1.57 -2.64
C LEU A 37 9.94 -0.71 -3.19
N PHE A 38 10.23 0.55 -3.52
CA PHE A 38 9.29 1.44 -4.20
C PHE A 38 8.80 0.81 -5.52
N THR A 39 9.73 0.35 -6.36
CA THR A 39 9.42 -0.24 -7.68
C THR A 39 8.66 -1.56 -7.55
N LEU A 40 8.93 -2.32 -6.48
CA LEU A 40 8.21 -3.56 -6.19
C LEU A 40 6.77 -3.29 -5.75
N LEU A 41 6.53 -2.29 -4.90
CA LEU A 41 5.24 -2.02 -4.28
C LEU A 41 4.33 -1.11 -5.10
N VAL A 42 4.89 -0.07 -5.72
CA VAL A 42 4.14 0.96 -6.44
C VAL A 42 3.85 0.48 -7.86
N GLU A 43 2.57 0.53 -8.24
CA GLU A 43 2.12 0.25 -9.60
C GLU A 43 2.14 1.53 -10.45
N ARG A 44 1.66 2.63 -9.88
CA ARG A 44 1.59 3.93 -10.56
C ARG A 44 1.63 5.07 -9.54
N ILE A 45 2.16 6.20 -9.99
CA ILE A 45 2.15 7.47 -9.24
C ILE A 45 1.18 8.42 -9.93
N ARG A 46 0.34 9.11 -9.16
CA ARG A 46 -0.51 10.20 -9.65
C ARG A 46 -0.12 11.48 -8.94
N VAL A 47 0.51 12.40 -9.66
CA VAL A 47 0.78 13.75 -9.17
C VAL A 47 -0.52 14.54 -9.23
N LYS A 48 -1.00 15.03 -8.08
CA LYS A 48 -2.26 15.79 -7.97
C LYS A 48 -2.00 17.29 -7.95
N SER A 49 -0.95 17.71 -7.27
CA SER A 49 -0.49 19.09 -7.23
C SER A 49 1.00 19.13 -6.94
N LEU A 50 1.58 20.33 -6.82
CA LEU A 50 2.97 20.49 -6.38
C LEU A 50 3.24 19.92 -4.98
N VAL A 51 2.20 19.76 -4.15
CA VAL A 51 2.32 19.32 -2.76
C VAL A 51 1.57 18.02 -2.50
N GLU A 52 0.93 17.40 -3.49
CA GLU A 52 0.13 16.19 -3.29
C GLU A 52 0.44 15.14 -4.35
N VAL A 53 0.77 13.94 -3.86
CA VAL A 53 1.00 12.75 -4.68
C VAL A 53 0.16 11.59 -4.13
N VAL A 54 -0.35 10.76 -5.05
CA VAL A 54 -1.01 9.50 -4.72
C VAL A 54 -0.21 8.33 -5.30
N PHE A 55 0.29 7.47 -4.42
CA PHE A 55 0.91 6.21 -4.78
C PHE A 55 -0.15 5.12 -4.83
N VAL A 56 -0.31 4.50 -5.99
CA VAL A 56 -1.17 3.32 -6.14
C VAL A 56 -0.28 2.10 -6.03
N LEU A 57 -0.50 1.31 -5.00
CA LEU A 57 0.22 0.08 -4.74
C LEU A 57 -0.36 -1.07 -5.56
N LYS A 58 0.47 -2.03 -5.98
CA LYS A 58 0.05 -3.26 -6.67
C LYS A 58 -0.93 -4.11 -5.85
N ALA A 59 -1.01 -3.88 -4.55
CA ALA A 59 -2.00 -4.47 -3.65
C ALA A 59 -3.40 -3.82 -3.76
N GLY A 60 -3.61 -2.86 -4.66
CA GLY A 60 -4.88 -2.13 -4.83
C GLY A 60 -5.14 -1.08 -3.76
N VAL A 61 -4.09 -0.63 -3.06
CA VAL A 61 -4.16 0.41 -2.02
C VAL A 61 -3.66 1.72 -2.59
N GLU A 62 -4.37 2.81 -2.33
CA GLU A 62 -3.90 4.17 -2.64
C GLU A 62 -3.40 4.84 -1.36
N VAL A 63 -2.13 5.25 -1.37
CA VAL A 63 -1.52 6.04 -0.28
C VAL A 63 -1.40 7.46 -0.77
N ARG A 64 -1.98 8.42 -0.02
CA ARG A 64 -1.85 9.84 -0.32
C ARG A 64 -0.77 10.44 0.56
N GLU A 65 0.12 11.20 -0.06
CA GLU A 65 1.18 11.91 0.61
C GLU A 65 1.11 13.40 0.26
N ILE A 66 1.16 14.23 1.30
CA ILE A 66 1.22 15.68 1.17
C ILE A 66 2.66 16.06 1.50
N LEU A 67 3.38 16.58 0.51
CA LEU A 67 4.76 17.03 0.65
C LEU A 67 4.77 18.33 1.47
N GLY A 68 5.37 18.27 2.66
CA GLY A 68 5.51 19.38 3.61
C GLY A 68 6.97 19.63 3.97
#